data_AF-L5KZQ1-F1
#
_entry.id   AF-L5KZQ1-F1
#
_cell.length_a   1.000
_cell.length_b   1.000
_cell.length_c   1.000
_cell.angle_alpha   90.00
_cell.angle_beta   90.00
_cell.angle_gamma   90.00
#
_symmetry.space_group_name_H-M   'P 1'
#
loop_
_entity.id
_entity.type
_entity.pdbx_description
1 polymer ?
#
loop_
_entity_poly.entity_id
_entity_poly.type
_entity_poly.pdbx_seq_one_letter_code
_entity_poly.pdbx_strand_id
1 'polypeptide(L)'
;MSPLSGKVQTVLGLVEPNKLGRTLTHEHLTMTFNCSYHPPPPSHEALSREPIMMKNLFWIQKNPYSHKENLQLNQETEAIKEELLYFKAKGGGALVENTTTGISRDVQTLKRLAEETGIHIISGAGFYVDATHSSETRAMSVEQLTDVLVNEILHGADGTSIKCGVIGEIGCSWPLTDSERKVLQATAHAQAQLGCPVIIHPGRNAAAPVQIIRVLQEAGADISKTVMSHIDRTIHDKKELLEFAQLGCYLEYDLFGTELLHYQFNPDIDMPDDNKRIRRELRRRNKFENGEDDEFGISKCCYPVGPLDECEAQSRDLDRDISLDTVGVYVIAGSVGMNEVTQRRE
;
A
#
# COMPACT_ATOMS: atom_id res chain seq x y z
N MET A 1 9.37 12.45 27.16
CA MET A 1 8.82 12.01 25.87
C MET A 1 9.85 12.30 24.79
N SER A 2 10.09 11.37 23.85
CA SER A 2 10.99 11.60 22.71
C SER A 2 10.53 12.82 21.90
N PRO A 3 11.42 13.63 21.31
CA PRO A 3 11.05 14.74 20.41
C PRO A 3 10.25 14.29 19.17
N LEU A 4 10.24 12.98 18.86
CA LEU A 4 9.45 12.36 17.80
C LEU A 4 7.99 12.12 18.23
N SER A 5 7.71 12.07 19.53
CA SER A 5 6.40 11.70 20.07
C SER A 5 5.32 12.69 19.63
N GLY A 6 4.24 12.17 19.04
CA GLY A 6 3.10 12.98 18.60
C GLY A 6 3.33 13.74 17.29
N LYS A 7 4.47 13.55 16.63
CA LYS A 7 4.80 14.15 15.33
C LYS A 7 4.92 13.08 14.25
N VAL A 8 4.88 13.52 13.00
CA VAL A 8 5.02 12.66 11.82
C VAL A 8 6.36 12.98 11.15
N GLN A 9 7.19 11.95 10.98
CA GLN A 9 8.47 12.08 10.27
C GLN A 9 8.23 11.91 8.77
N THR A 10 8.45 12.98 8.01
CA THR A 10 8.45 12.98 6.54
C THR A 10 9.88 12.95 6.02
N VAL A 11 10.06 12.75 4.72
CA VAL A 11 11.39 12.88 4.07
C VAL A 11 11.99 14.29 4.17
N LEU A 12 11.19 15.31 4.49
CA LEU A 12 11.63 16.70 4.74
C LEU A 12 11.79 17.05 6.22
N GLY A 13 11.49 16.12 7.13
CA GLY A 13 11.56 16.34 8.57
C GLY A 13 10.21 16.19 9.28
N LEU A 14 10.17 16.66 10.53
CA LEU A 14 9.00 16.49 11.40
C LEU A 14 7.88 17.47 11.04
N VAL A 15 6.66 16.95 10.98
CA VAL A 15 5.43 17.68 10.70
C VAL A 15 4.41 17.35 11.80
N GLU A 16 3.61 18.35 12.20
CA GLU A 16 2.50 18.12 13.14
C GLU A 16 1.36 17.36 12.44
N PRO A 17 0.70 16.37 13.08
CA PRO A 17 -0.34 15.57 12.41
C PRO A 17 -1.47 16.39 11.78
N ASN A 18 -1.84 17.52 12.40
CA ASN A 18 -2.89 18.42 11.88
C ASN A 18 -2.49 19.20 10.61
N LYS A 19 -1.24 19.07 10.15
CA LYS A 19 -0.74 19.66 8.90
C LYS A 19 -0.73 18.69 7.73
N LEU A 20 -0.95 17.39 7.95
CA LEU A 20 -0.89 16.40 6.89
C LEU A 20 -2.00 16.56 5.83
N GLY A 21 -3.15 17.14 6.18
CA GLY A 21 -4.29 17.23 5.28
C GLY A 21 -4.89 15.85 4.98
N ARG A 22 -5.42 15.65 3.76
CA ARG A 22 -5.87 14.34 3.29
C ARG A 22 -4.66 13.45 3.01
N THR A 23 -4.66 12.25 3.59
CA THR A 23 -3.52 11.33 3.55
C THR A 23 -3.89 10.04 2.85
N LEU A 24 -3.07 9.61 1.89
CA LEU A 24 -3.08 8.25 1.37
C LEU A 24 -2.12 7.38 2.21
N THR A 25 -2.58 6.26 2.74
CA THR A 25 -1.80 5.48 3.72
C THR A 25 -0.95 4.36 3.09
N HIS A 26 -1.10 4.12 1.79
CA HIS A 26 -0.38 3.06 1.10
C HIS A 26 -0.18 3.35 -0.39
N GLU A 27 0.95 3.96 -0.74
CA GLU A 27 1.30 4.26 -2.13
C GLU A 27 2.76 3.87 -2.40
N HIS A 28 3.12 3.80 -3.68
CA HIS A 28 4.49 3.57 -4.13
C HIS A 28 4.89 4.63 -5.15
N LEU A 29 6.11 5.15 -5.05
CA LEU A 29 6.59 6.21 -5.94
C LEU A 29 7.87 5.85 -6.69
N THR A 30 8.69 4.90 -6.23
CA THR A 30 9.97 4.59 -6.89
C THR A 30 10.23 3.09 -7.05
N MET A 31 9.17 2.29 -7.09
CA MET A 31 9.25 0.83 -6.98
C MET A 31 9.81 0.11 -8.21
N THR A 32 10.53 -1.00 -7.99
CA THR A 32 10.62 -2.09 -8.98
C THR A 32 9.96 -3.34 -8.45
N PHE A 33 9.17 -4.01 -9.30
CA PHE A 33 8.34 -5.14 -8.89
C PHE A 33 8.69 -6.43 -9.64
N ASN A 34 9.98 -6.60 -9.94
CA ASN A 34 10.49 -7.75 -10.69
C ASN A 34 10.26 -9.10 -9.98
N CYS A 35 10.22 -9.12 -8.65
CA CYS A 35 9.92 -10.32 -7.86
C CYS A 35 8.50 -10.85 -8.12
N SER A 36 7.62 -10.02 -8.67
CA SER A 36 6.25 -10.32 -9.01
C SER A 36 6.06 -10.76 -10.47
N TYR A 37 7.14 -10.85 -11.26
CA TYR A 37 7.03 -11.20 -12.67
C TYR A 37 6.41 -12.59 -12.89
N HIS A 38 5.38 -12.64 -13.72
CA HIS A 38 4.71 -13.87 -14.14
C HIS A 38 4.89 -14.05 -15.65
N PRO A 39 5.57 -15.11 -16.13
CA PRO A 39 5.77 -15.33 -17.56
C PRO A 39 4.43 -15.35 -18.32
N PRO A 40 4.31 -14.64 -19.45
CA PRO A 40 3.13 -14.73 -20.30
C PRO A 40 3.04 -16.12 -20.95
N PRO A 41 1.84 -16.53 -21.42
CA PRO A 41 1.72 -17.69 -22.30
C PRO A 41 2.63 -17.57 -23.54
N PRO A 42 3.14 -18.69 -24.11
CA PRO A 42 4.02 -18.64 -25.28
C PRO A 42 3.47 -17.85 -26.47
N SER A 43 2.14 -17.88 -26.68
CA SER A 43 1.45 -17.12 -27.72
C SER A 43 1.49 -15.60 -27.54
N HIS A 44 1.80 -15.12 -26.33
CA HIS A 44 1.79 -13.70 -25.96
C HIS A 44 3.20 -13.13 -25.71
N GLU A 45 4.27 -13.91 -25.88
CA GLU A 45 5.65 -13.45 -25.61
C GLU A 45 6.07 -12.23 -26.46
N ALA A 46 5.61 -12.15 -27.71
CA ALA A 46 5.91 -10.99 -28.55
C ALA A 46 5.19 -9.74 -28.04
N LEU A 47 3.92 -9.89 -27.64
CA LEU A 47 3.08 -8.81 -27.11
C LEU A 47 3.62 -8.28 -25.78
N SER A 48 4.13 -9.16 -24.91
CA SER A 48 4.67 -8.78 -23.60
C SER A 48 5.98 -7.98 -23.64
N ARG A 49 6.59 -7.86 -24.82
CA ARG A 49 7.85 -7.13 -25.06
C ARG A 49 7.63 -5.85 -25.86
N GLU A 50 6.41 -5.60 -26.34
CA GLU A 50 6.09 -4.32 -26.97
C GLU A 50 6.07 -3.20 -25.92
N PRO A 51 6.45 -1.96 -26.26
CA PRO A 51 6.26 -0.83 -25.34
C PRO A 51 4.80 -0.65 -24.91
N ILE A 52 4.58 -0.01 -23.76
CA ILE A 52 3.22 0.36 -23.33
C ILE A 52 2.58 1.29 -24.37
N MET A 53 1.47 0.85 -24.98
CA MET A 53 0.76 1.58 -26.03
C MET A 53 -0.74 1.36 -25.93
N MET A 54 -1.55 2.28 -26.46
CA MET A 54 -3.00 2.09 -26.45
C MET A 54 -3.49 0.80 -27.10
N LYS A 55 -2.81 0.32 -28.15
CA LYS A 55 -3.16 -0.94 -28.84
C LYS A 55 -2.99 -2.20 -27.97
N ASN A 56 -2.12 -2.18 -26.97
CA ASN A 56 -1.84 -3.33 -26.10
C ASN A 56 -2.28 -3.11 -24.64
N LEU A 57 -2.79 -1.92 -24.31
CA LEU A 57 -3.18 -1.54 -22.95
C LEU A 57 -4.13 -2.53 -22.29
N PHE A 58 -5.17 -2.98 -23.02
CA PHE A 58 -6.10 -3.97 -22.49
C PHE A 58 -5.39 -5.28 -22.09
N TRP A 59 -4.44 -5.75 -22.89
CA TRP A 59 -3.69 -6.96 -22.57
C TRP A 59 -2.83 -6.76 -21.32
N ILE A 60 -2.16 -5.61 -21.20
CA ILE A 60 -1.36 -5.25 -20.02
C ILE A 60 -2.25 -5.21 -18.78
N GLN A 61 -3.43 -4.58 -18.84
CA GLN A 61 -4.38 -4.53 -17.72
C GLN A 61 -4.83 -5.93 -17.26
N LYS A 62 -4.90 -6.92 -18.16
CA LYS A 62 -5.25 -8.31 -17.82
C LYS A 62 -4.07 -9.18 -17.44
N ASN A 63 -2.85 -8.77 -17.77
CA ASN A 63 -1.62 -9.50 -17.48
C ASN A 63 -0.56 -8.54 -16.91
N PRO A 64 -0.89 -7.77 -15.86
CA PRO A 64 -0.08 -6.62 -15.49
C PRO A 64 1.27 -7.06 -14.89
N TYR A 65 1.37 -8.32 -14.43
CA TYR A 65 2.61 -8.95 -13.97
C TYR A 65 3.43 -9.64 -15.06
N SER A 66 2.90 -9.72 -16.28
CA SER A 66 3.58 -10.33 -17.42
C SER A 66 4.25 -9.33 -18.36
N HIS A 67 4.14 -8.03 -18.06
CA HIS A 67 4.77 -6.95 -18.82
C HIS A 67 5.91 -6.34 -18.02
N LYS A 68 7.17 -6.53 -18.44
CA LYS A 68 8.34 -6.15 -17.62
C LYS A 68 8.45 -4.64 -17.36
N GLU A 69 8.15 -3.83 -18.37
CA GLU A 69 8.14 -2.36 -18.24
C GLU A 69 7.06 -1.89 -17.26
N ASN A 70 5.91 -2.59 -17.20
CA ASN A 70 4.82 -2.30 -16.26
C ASN A 70 5.20 -2.55 -14.79
N LEU A 71 6.31 -3.28 -14.56
CA LEU A 71 6.86 -3.56 -13.24
C LEU A 71 7.95 -2.56 -12.83
N GLN A 72 8.27 -1.56 -13.65
CA GLN A 72 9.26 -0.52 -13.34
C GLN A 72 8.55 0.82 -13.14
N LEU A 73 8.33 1.21 -11.88
CA LEU A 73 7.83 2.55 -11.55
C LEU A 73 8.98 3.57 -11.46
N ASN A 74 10.16 3.11 -11.04
CA ASN A 74 11.33 3.93 -10.75
C ASN A 74 11.86 4.77 -11.94
N GLN A 75 11.45 4.46 -13.16
CA GLN A 75 11.80 5.21 -14.37
C GLN A 75 10.83 6.35 -14.70
N GLU A 76 9.63 6.39 -14.09
CA GLU A 76 8.53 7.28 -14.47
C GLU A 76 8.43 8.54 -13.59
N THR A 77 9.56 9.05 -13.08
CA THR A 77 9.55 10.09 -12.03
C THR A 77 8.81 11.38 -12.38
N GLU A 78 8.75 11.76 -13.67
CA GLU A 78 7.97 12.93 -14.10
C GLU A 78 6.46 12.66 -14.10
N ALA A 79 6.02 11.48 -14.55
CA ALA A 79 4.61 11.10 -14.48
C ALA A 79 4.13 11.03 -13.01
N ILE A 80 4.96 10.47 -12.12
CA ILE A 80 4.68 10.44 -10.68
C ILE A 80 4.51 11.85 -10.12
N LYS A 81 5.39 12.78 -10.51
CA LYS A 81 5.28 14.18 -10.08
C LYS A 81 3.97 14.82 -10.57
N GLU A 82 3.55 14.57 -11.80
CA GLU A 82 2.27 15.05 -12.33
C GLU A 82 1.09 14.50 -11.52
N GLU A 83 1.09 13.20 -11.20
CA GLU A 83 0.08 12.57 -10.35
C GLU A 83 0.05 13.15 -8.93
N LEU A 84 1.21 13.44 -8.32
CA LEU A 84 1.29 14.09 -7.02
C LEU A 84 0.74 15.53 -7.04
N LEU A 85 1.02 16.28 -8.11
CA LEU A 85 0.46 17.63 -8.30
C LEU A 85 -1.06 17.57 -8.50
N TYR A 86 -1.54 16.56 -9.21
CA TYR A 86 -2.96 16.30 -9.38
C TYR A 86 -3.64 15.95 -8.05
N PHE A 87 -3.07 15.02 -7.27
CA PHE A 87 -3.52 14.70 -5.91
C PHE A 87 -3.58 15.96 -5.02
N LYS A 88 -2.53 16.79 -5.07
CA LYS A 88 -2.49 18.08 -4.35
C LYS A 88 -3.61 19.03 -4.77
N ALA A 89 -3.86 19.15 -6.07
CA ALA A 89 -4.93 19.98 -6.61
C ALA A 89 -6.33 19.52 -6.15
N LYS A 90 -6.50 18.24 -5.81
CA LYS A 90 -7.72 17.66 -5.22
C LYS A 90 -7.76 17.72 -3.69
N GLY A 91 -6.84 18.46 -3.06
CA GLY A 91 -6.76 18.66 -1.61
C GLY A 91 -5.96 17.59 -0.87
N GLY A 92 -5.22 16.75 -1.59
CA GLY A 92 -4.22 15.84 -1.04
C GLY A 92 -3.11 16.61 -0.33
N GLY A 93 -2.70 16.15 0.85
CA GLY A 93 -1.65 16.79 1.64
C GLY A 93 -0.49 15.87 1.99
N ALA A 94 -0.74 14.57 2.15
CA ALA A 94 0.30 13.62 2.53
C ALA A 94 0.08 12.24 1.89
N LEU A 95 1.14 11.45 1.84
CA LEU A 95 1.07 10.01 1.58
C LEU A 95 2.14 9.24 2.35
N VAL A 96 1.89 7.95 2.55
CA VAL A 96 2.88 6.99 3.04
C VAL A 96 3.39 6.16 1.88
N GLU A 97 4.68 6.26 1.63
CA GLU A 97 5.39 5.55 0.59
C GLU A 97 5.94 4.24 1.17
N ASN A 98 5.43 3.12 0.67
CA ASN A 98 5.62 1.80 1.27
C ASN A 98 6.70 0.97 0.57
N THR A 99 7.46 1.55 -0.37
CA THR A 99 8.56 0.83 -1.02
C THR A 99 9.71 0.67 -0.03
N THR A 100 10.10 -0.58 0.24
CA THR A 100 11.15 -0.94 1.20
C THR A 100 12.33 -1.66 0.54
N THR A 101 13.28 -2.13 1.36
CA THR A 101 14.41 -2.92 0.88
C THR A 101 13.91 -4.17 0.14
N GLY A 102 14.41 -4.37 -1.08
CA GLY A 102 14.03 -5.47 -1.96
C GLY A 102 13.19 -5.06 -3.17
N ILE A 103 12.54 -3.89 -3.12
CA ILE A 103 11.69 -3.36 -4.21
C ILE A 103 12.09 -1.93 -4.62
N SER A 104 13.36 -1.57 -4.41
CA SER A 104 14.00 -0.34 -4.92
C SER A 104 13.53 0.98 -4.29
N ARG A 105 13.44 1.08 -2.96
CA ARG A 105 13.27 2.36 -2.27
C ARG A 105 14.34 3.37 -2.68
N ASP A 106 13.95 4.63 -2.90
CA ASP A 106 14.86 5.74 -3.18
C ASP A 106 14.43 7.02 -2.45
N VAL A 107 14.89 7.15 -1.19
CA VAL A 107 14.55 8.32 -0.35
C VAL A 107 15.04 9.66 -0.90
N GLN A 108 16.05 9.69 -1.79
CA GLN A 108 16.50 10.94 -2.41
C GLN A 108 15.48 11.42 -3.44
N THR A 109 14.98 10.51 -4.27
CA THR A 109 13.89 10.83 -5.20
C THR A 109 12.62 11.21 -4.45
N LEU A 110 12.27 10.52 -3.36
CA LEU A 110 11.13 10.90 -2.52
C LEU A 110 11.27 12.32 -1.97
N LYS A 111 12.46 12.68 -1.48
CA LYS A 111 12.74 14.04 -1.00
C LYS A 111 12.57 15.08 -2.11
N ARG A 112 13.12 14.82 -3.31
CA ARG A 112 12.95 15.71 -4.47
C ARG A 112 11.48 15.91 -4.82
N LEU A 113 10.70 14.82 -4.90
CA LEU A 113 9.27 14.89 -5.18
C LEU A 113 8.51 15.68 -4.10
N ALA A 114 8.84 15.49 -2.82
CA ALA A 114 8.23 16.26 -1.73
C ALA A 114 8.55 17.77 -1.84
N GLU A 115 9.77 18.15 -2.20
CA GLU A 115 10.18 19.55 -2.40
C GLU A 115 9.47 20.19 -3.60
N GLU A 116 9.41 19.48 -4.72
CA GLU A 116 8.84 20.00 -5.98
C GLU A 116 7.31 20.09 -5.97
N THR A 117 6.64 19.14 -5.32
CA THR A 117 5.17 19.07 -5.27
C THR A 117 4.62 19.73 -4.03
N GLY A 118 5.39 19.78 -2.94
CA GLY A 118 4.95 20.19 -1.62
C GLY A 118 3.90 19.26 -1.00
N ILE A 119 3.90 17.97 -1.37
CA ILE A 119 3.21 16.89 -0.66
C ILE A 119 4.10 16.37 0.47
N HIS A 120 3.51 16.05 1.61
CA HIS A 120 4.23 15.37 2.69
C HIS A 120 4.39 13.88 2.38
N ILE A 121 5.62 13.45 2.07
CA ILE A 121 5.92 12.04 1.80
C ILE A 121 6.54 11.41 3.06
N ILE A 122 5.93 10.33 3.54
CA ILE A 122 6.36 9.55 4.70
C ILE A 122 6.95 8.24 4.17
N SER A 123 8.28 8.09 4.21
CA SER A 123 8.95 6.89 3.70
C SER A 123 8.87 5.73 4.68
N GLY A 124 8.71 4.53 4.13
CA GLY A 124 8.72 3.26 4.84
C GLY A 124 10.11 2.67 5.09
N ALA A 125 10.32 2.09 6.28
CA ALA A 125 11.50 1.32 6.67
C ALA A 125 11.28 -0.20 6.54
N GLY A 126 12.35 -0.96 6.29
CA GLY A 126 12.32 -2.42 6.41
C GLY A 126 12.50 -3.20 5.12
N PHE A 127 11.91 -4.39 5.09
CA PHE A 127 12.18 -5.43 4.10
C PHE A 127 10.89 -6.00 3.55
N TYR A 128 10.85 -6.20 2.24
CA TYR A 128 9.71 -6.79 1.56
C TYR A 128 9.72 -8.33 1.69
N VAL A 129 9.16 -9.05 0.72
CA VAL A 129 8.96 -10.51 0.83
C VAL A 129 10.26 -11.29 0.67
N ASP A 130 10.28 -12.54 1.14
CA ASP A 130 11.44 -13.44 1.09
C ASP A 130 12.12 -13.49 -0.28
N ALA A 131 11.34 -13.50 -1.36
CA ALA A 131 11.84 -13.52 -2.74
C ALA A 131 12.78 -12.34 -3.08
N THR A 132 12.74 -11.27 -2.30
CA THR A 132 13.60 -10.08 -2.45
C THR A 132 14.73 -10.01 -1.42
N HIS A 133 14.77 -10.90 -0.44
CA HIS A 133 15.83 -10.91 0.57
C HIS A 133 17.16 -11.38 -0.01
N SER A 134 18.17 -10.52 0.09
CA SER A 134 19.55 -10.84 -0.30
C SER A 134 20.16 -11.91 0.60
N SER A 135 21.32 -12.46 0.20
CA SER A 135 22.11 -13.38 1.04
C SER A 135 22.45 -12.77 2.40
N GLU A 136 22.76 -11.48 2.42
CA GLU A 136 23.13 -10.73 3.61
C GLU A 136 21.91 -10.61 4.54
N THR A 137 20.75 -10.22 3.99
CA THR A 137 19.49 -10.11 4.77
C THR A 137 19.13 -11.45 5.41
N ARG A 138 19.27 -12.56 4.66
CA ARG A 138 18.99 -13.91 5.16
C ARG A 138 19.98 -14.34 6.24
N ALA A 139 21.22 -13.87 6.19
CA ALA A 139 22.26 -14.19 7.17
C ALA A 139 22.13 -13.37 8.46
N MET A 140 21.50 -12.18 8.42
CA MET A 140 21.35 -11.33 9.59
C MET A 140 20.56 -12.00 10.72
N SER A 141 20.98 -11.76 11.96
CA SER A 141 20.21 -12.10 13.16
C SER A 141 19.03 -11.14 13.34
N VAL A 142 18.12 -11.48 14.25
CA VAL A 142 16.98 -10.61 14.60
C VAL A 142 17.47 -9.27 15.14
N GLU A 143 18.54 -9.27 15.94
CA GLU A 143 19.16 -8.06 16.50
C GLU A 143 19.73 -7.18 15.40
N GLN A 144 20.46 -7.76 14.43
CA GLN A 144 21.01 -7.01 13.31
C GLN A 144 19.92 -6.40 12.42
N LEU A 145 18.84 -7.15 12.16
CA LEU A 145 17.66 -6.63 11.44
C LEU A 145 16.98 -5.50 12.24
N THR A 146 16.91 -5.64 13.56
CA THR A 146 16.34 -4.61 14.45
C THR A 146 17.16 -3.33 14.37
N ASP A 147 18.50 -3.44 14.41
CA ASP A 147 19.41 -2.29 14.31
C ASP A 147 19.25 -1.56 12.96
N VAL A 148 19.06 -2.29 11.86
CA VAL A 148 18.77 -1.68 10.54
C VAL A 148 17.48 -0.86 10.61
N LEU A 149 16.38 -1.44 11.10
CA LEU A 149 15.09 -0.74 11.21
C LEU A 149 15.18 0.49 12.11
N VAL A 150 15.83 0.37 13.27
CA VAL A 150 16.02 1.48 14.20
C VAL A 150 16.86 2.59 13.56
N ASN A 151 17.91 2.24 12.82
CA ASN A 151 18.76 3.21 12.15
C ASN A 151 18.00 3.97 11.04
N GLU A 152 17.18 3.29 10.24
CA GLU A 152 16.37 3.94 9.19
C GLU A 152 15.38 4.97 9.74
N ILE A 153 14.83 4.72 10.93
CA ILE A 153 13.90 5.63 11.60
C ILE A 153 14.64 6.78 12.32
N LEU A 154 15.76 6.51 13.00
CA LEU A 154 16.42 7.49 13.86
C LEU A 154 17.51 8.31 13.16
N HIS A 155 18.20 7.74 12.19
CA HIS A 155 19.44 8.30 11.62
C HIS A 155 19.34 8.55 10.13
N GLY A 156 18.76 7.62 9.37
CA GLY A 156 18.50 7.77 7.95
C GLY A 156 18.56 6.45 7.18
N ALA A 157 17.99 6.47 5.99
CA ALA A 157 17.90 5.34 5.07
C ALA A 157 18.77 5.54 3.82
N ASP A 158 19.08 4.43 3.15
CA ASP A 158 19.75 4.38 1.84
C ASP A 158 21.09 5.16 1.77
N GLY A 159 21.85 5.12 2.87
CA GLY A 159 23.14 5.84 2.98
C GLY A 159 23.00 7.36 3.09
N THR A 160 21.81 7.87 3.37
CA THR A 160 21.50 9.30 3.54
C THR A 160 21.16 9.64 4.99
N SER A 161 20.91 10.93 5.26
CA SER A 161 20.33 11.39 6.55
C SER A 161 18.80 11.53 6.51
N ILE A 162 18.15 11.07 5.43
CA ILE A 162 16.69 11.13 5.26
C ILE A 162 16.08 9.96 6.02
N LYS A 163 15.20 10.27 6.96
CA LYS A 163 14.63 9.29 7.90
C LYS A 163 13.30 8.76 7.41
N CYS A 164 13.05 7.49 7.67
CA CYS A 164 11.74 6.87 7.49
C CYS A 164 10.80 7.28 8.63
N GLY A 165 9.49 7.28 8.36
CA GLY A 165 8.47 7.64 9.35
C GLY A 165 7.63 6.49 9.89
N VAL A 166 7.65 5.34 9.20
CA VAL A 166 6.95 4.11 9.59
C VAL A 166 7.85 2.90 9.33
N ILE A 167 7.61 1.80 10.02
CA ILE A 167 8.21 0.50 9.67
C ILE A 167 7.22 -0.21 8.74
N GLY A 168 7.54 -0.30 7.45
CA GLY A 168 6.73 -1.02 6.49
C GLY A 168 6.86 -0.46 5.06
N GLU A 169 6.30 -1.12 4.06
CA GLU A 169 5.57 -2.39 4.23
C GLU A 169 6.53 -3.56 4.53
N ILE A 170 6.21 -4.35 5.56
CA ILE A 170 6.94 -5.57 5.89
C ILE A 170 6.32 -6.73 5.12
N GLY A 171 7.12 -7.30 4.21
CA GLY A 171 6.69 -8.36 3.30
C GLY A 171 6.54 -9.71 3.98
N CYS A 172 5.35 -10.30 3.85
CA CYS A 172 5.10 -11.67 4.27
C CYS A 172 4.53 -12.49 3.11
N SER A 173 5.18 -13.59 2.77
CA SER A 173 4.65 -14.61 1.88
C SER A 173 3.70 -15.56 2.62
N TRP A 174 3.14 -16.53 1.89
CA TRP A 174 2.41 -17.63 2.50
C TRP A 174 2.89 -18.97 1.96
N PRO A 175 3.25 -19.94 2.83
CA PRO A 175 3.48 -19.79 4.28
C PRO A 175 4.66 -18.86 4.61
N LEU A 176 4.69 -18.27 5.81
CA LEU A 176 5.84 -17.48 6.27
C LEU A 176 7.15 -18.26 6.20
N THR A 177 8.18 -17.67 5.59
CA THR A 177 9.53 -18.24 5.59
C THR A 177 10.27 -17.95 6.91
N ASP A 178 11.39 -18.63 7.14
CA ASP A 178 12.26 -18.35 8.29
C ASP A 178 12.84 -16.92 8.25
N SER A 179 13.15 -16.42 7.04
CA SER A 179 13.68 -15.06 6.89
C SER A 179 12.61 -14.02 7.21
N GLU A 180 11.39 -14.20 6.71
CA GLU A 180 10.26 -13.30 7.00
C GLU A 180 9.89 -13.34 8.48
N ARG A 181 9.94 -14.51 9.12
CA ARG A 181 9.73 -14.63 10.57
C ARG A 181 10.76 -13.83 11.38
N LYS A 182 12.04 -13.88 10.99
CA LYS A 182 13.09 -13.06 11.63
C LYS A 182 12.82 -11.56 11.43
N VAL A 183 12.41 -11.15 10.24
CA VAL A 183 12.07 -9.74 9.94
C VAL A 183 10.86 -9.29 10.77
N LEU A 184 9.83 -10.11 10.93
CA LEU A 184 8.68 -9.81 11.79
C LEU A 184 9.07 -9.66 13.26
N GLN A 185 9.93 -10.53 13.77
CA GLN A 185 10.46 -10.42 15.15
C GLN A 185 11.27 -9.13 15.33
N ALA A 186 12.14 -8.81 14.36
CA ALA A 186 12.91 -7.57 14.37
C ALA A 186 12.02 -6.33 14.29
N THR A 187 10.95 -6.40 13.50
CA THR A 187 9.92 -5.36 13.38
C THR A 187 9.26 -5.10 14.73
N ALA A 188 8.84 -6.16 15.44
CA ALA A 188 8.25 -6.03 16.77
C ALA A 188 9.23 -5.39 17.78
N HIS A 189 10.49 -5.82 17.78
CA HIS A 189 11.51 -5.25 18.67
C HIS A 189 11.78 -3.77 18.36
N ALA A 190 11.90 -3.41 17.09
CA ALA A 190 12.10 -2.02 16.67
C ALA A 190 10.88 -1.16 17.04
N GLN A 191 9.66 -1.66 16.81
CA GLN A 191 8.43 -0.97 17.18
C GLN A 191 8.34 -0.76 18.70
N ALA A 192 8.71 -1.76 19.50
CA ALA A 192 8.71 -1.64 20.97
C ALA A 192 9.69 -0.56 21.47
N GLN A 193 10.83 -0.40 20.80
CA GLN A 193 11.82 0.63 21.13
C GLN A 193 11.37 2.04 20.71
N LEU A 194 10.76 2.15 19.53
CA LEU A 194 10.49 3.43 18.86
C LEU A 194 9.07 3.96 19.09
N GLY A 195 8.11 3.05 19.28
CA GLY A 195 6.68 3.33 19.37
C GLY A 195 6.05 3.82 18.05
N CYS A 196 6.71 3.64 16.91
CA CYS A 196 6.24 4.05 15.58
C CYS A 196 5.18 3.10 15.01
N PRO A 197 4.44 3.51 13.95
CA PRO A 197 3.51 2.63 13.24
C PRO A 197 4.24 1.52 12.47
N VAL A 198 3.59 0.37 12.36
CA VAL A 198 4.03 -0.78 11.53
C VAL A 198 3.00 -1.04 10.44
N ILE A 199 3.43 -1.27 9.19
CA ILE A 199 2.58 -1.63 8.06
C ILE A 199 3.02 -2.99 7.52
N ILE A 200 2.06 -3.91 7.36
CA ILE A 200 2.30 -5.31 7.03
C ILE A 200 1.66 -5.65 5.69
N HIS A 201 2.44 -6.26 4.80
CA HIS A 201 1.98 -6.92 3.58
C HIS A 201 1.70 -8.40 3.85
N PRO A 202 0.44 -8.85 3.89
CA PRO A 202 0.15 -10.27 4.10
C PRO A 202 0.28 -11.09 2.81
N GLY A 203 0.59 -12.37 3.00
CA GLY A 203 0.37 -13.40 2.00
C GLY A 203 -1.11 -13.48 1.59
N ARG A 204 -1.40 -14.07 0.43
CA ARG A 204 -2.75 -14.06 -0.17
C ARG A 204 -3.74 -15.02 0.52
N ASN A 205 -3.25 -15.86 1.43
CA ASN A 205 -4.10 -16.83 2.14
C ASN A 205 -4.83 -16.15 3.31
N ALA A 206 -6.11 -16.47 3.51
CA ALA A 206 -6.93 -15.90 4.57
C ALA A 206 -6.38 -16.11 6.00
N ALA A 207 -5.57 -17.16 6.22
CA ALA A 207 -4.92 -17.40 7.51
C ALA A 207 -3.62 -16.60 7.73
N ALA A 208 -3.07 -15.96 6.69
CA ALA A 208 -1.82 -15.21 6.78
C ALA A 208 -1.88 -14.04 7.77
N PRO A 209 -2.91 -13.16 7.75
CA PRO A 209 -2.98 -12.04 8.69
C PRO A 209 -2.94 -12.47 10.16
N VAL A 210 -3.71 -13.51 10.54
CA VAL A 210 -3.74 -14.04 11.91
C VAL A 210 -2.37 -14.61 12.31
N GLN A 211 -1.70 -15.36 11.41
CA GLN A 211 -0.37 -15.90 11.67
C GLN A 211 0.65 -14.77 11.93
N ILE A 212 0.59 -13.69 11.15
CA ILE A 212 1.52 -12.56 11.27
C ILE A 212 1.28 -11.80 12.58
N ILE A 213 0.03 -11.46 12.91
CA ILE A 213 -0.30 -10.77 14.17
C ILE A 213 0.17 -11.58 15.37
N ARG A 214 0.00 -12.91 15.34
CA ARG A 214 0.49 -13.79 16.40
C ARG A 214 2.01 -13.68 16.59
N VAL A 215 2.79 -13.72 15.51
CA VAL A 215 4.26 -13.58 15.58
C VAL A 215 4.65 -12.21 16.15
N LEU A 216 3.98 -11.15 15.70
CA LEU A 216 4.22 -9.79 16.19
C LEU A 216 3.90 -9.66 17.70
N GLN A 217 2.76 -10.18 18.14
CA GLN A 217 2.35 -10.18 19.56
C GLN A 217 3.31 -10.98 20.44
N GLU A 218 3.68 -12.18 20.01
CA GLU A 218 4.64 -13.03 20.73
C GLU A 218 6.02 -12.34 20.88
N ALA A 219 6.40 -11.51 19.91
CA ALA A 219 7.63 -10.71 19.94
C ALA A 219 7.46 -9.31 20.61
N GLY A 220 6.28 -8.98 21.15
CA GLY A 220 6.05 -7.78 21.94
C GLY A 220 5.64 -6.52 21.15
N ALA A 221 5.16 -6.67 19.91
CA ALA A 221 4.63 -5.56 19.12
C ALA A 221 3.35 -4.95 19.73
N ASP A 222 3.17 -3.66 19.56
CA ASP A 222 1.91 -2.95 19.86
C ASP A 222 0.98 -3.02 18.64
N ILE A 223 0.07 -4.00 18.67
CA ILE A 223 -0.88 -4.24 17.59
C ILE A 223 -1.82 -3.05 17.36
N SER A 224 -2.06 -2.21 18.37
CA SER A 224 -2.89 -1.01 18.23
C SER A 224 -2.28 0.07 17.34
N LYS A 225 -1.00 -0.11 16.94
CA LYS A 225 -0.22 0.71 16.00
C LYS A 225 0.23 -0.06 14.76
N THR A 226 -0.33 -1.24 14.53
CA THR A 226 -0.05 -2.08 13.36
C THR A 226 -1.17 -1.97 12.35
N VAL A 227 -0.82 -1.81 11.08
CA VAL A 227 -1.70 -1.79 9.92
C VAL A 227 -1.51 -3.10 9.16
N MET A 228 -2.61 -3.78 8.87
CA MET A 228 -2.66 -4.95 8.00
C MET A 228 -3.21 -4.53 6.64
N SER A 229 -2.31 -4.45 5.65
CA SER A 229 -2.61 -4.06 4.27
C SER A 229 -3.34 -5.16 3.50
N HIS A 230 -3.90 -4.82 2.34
CA HIS A 230 -4.49 -5.74 1.38
C HIS A 230 -5.59 -6.64 1.96
N ILE A 231 -6.32 -6.17 2.98
CA ILE A 231 -7.32 -6.99 3.66
C ILE A 231 -8.49 -7.34 2.74
N ASP A 232 -8.76 -6.46 1.77
CA ASP A 232 -9.83 -6.57 0.79
C ASP A 232 -9.65 -7.75 -0.16
N ARG A 233 -8.40 -8.08 -0.52
CA ARG A 233 -8.06 -9.26 -1.34
C ARG A 233 -7.71 -10.52 -0.55
N THR A 234 -7.66 -10.45 0.77
CA THR A 234 -7.09 -11.53 1.61
C THR A 234 -8.13 -12.24 2.47
N ILE A 235 -8.99 -11.49 3.18
CA ILE A 235 -10.07 -12.07 3.98
C ILE A 235 -11.40 -11.72 3.32
N HIS A 236 -12.10 -12.69 2.75
CA HIS A 236 -13.40 -12.47 2.09
C HIS A 236 -14.58 -12.77 3.02
N ASP A 237 -14.43 -13.76 3.90
CA ASP A 237 -15.48 -14.08 4.86
C ASP A 237 -15.67 -12.94 5.87
N LYS A 238 -16.93 -12.60 6.12
CA LYS A 238 -17.27 -11.48 6.99
C LYS A 238 -16.97 -11.80 8.45
N LYS A 239 -17.26 -13.03 8.89
CA LYS A 239 -17.10 -13.45 10.27
C LYS A 239 -15.62 -13.52 10.62
N GLU A 240 -14.80 -14.15 9.77
CA GLU A 240 -13.34 -14.20 9.92
C GLU A 240 -12.74 -12.80 9.99
N LEU A 241 -13.22 -11.86 9.15
CA LEU A 241 -12.70 -10.49 9.19
C LEU A 241 -13.07 -9.76 10.49
N LEU A 242 -14.27 -9.99 11.03
CA LEU A 242 -14.68 -9.40 12.31
C LEU A 242 -13.88 -9.98 13.48
N GLU A 243 -13.66 -11.30 13.49
CA GLU A 243 -12.81 -11.96 14.48
C GLU A 243 -11.36 -11.43 14.40
N PHE A 244 -10.82 -11.25 13.18
CA PHE A 244 -9.51 -10.66 12.99
C PHE A 244 -9.43 -9.20 13.45
N ALA A 245 -10.48 -8.41 13.16
CA ALA A 245 -10.56 -7.01 13.57
C ALA A 245 -10.49 -6.82 15.09
N GLN A 246 -11.03 -7.75 15.86
CA GLN A 246 -11.00 -7.73 17.33
C GLN A 246 -9.58 -7.83 17.91
N LEU A 247 -8.59 -8.25 17.10
CA LEU A 247 -7.17 -8.26 17.52
C LEU A 247 -6.58 -6.84 17.67
N GLY A 248 -7.29 -5.80 17.20
CA GLY A 248 -6.99 -4.40 17.49
C GLY A 248 -6.04 -3.70 16.52
N CYS A 249 -5.65 -4.36 15.42
CA CYS A 249 -4.89 -3.74 14.33
C CYS A 249 -5.79 -2.86 13.44
N TYR A 250 -5.15 -2.00 12.64
CA TYR A 250 -5.83 -1.30 11.56
C TYR A 250 -6.02 -2.23 10.36
N LEU A 251 -7.22 -2.26 9.80
CA LEU A 251 -7.51 -2.96 8.56
C LEU A 251 -7.39 -1.99 7.39
N GLU A 252 -6.46 -2.21 6.48
CA GLU A 252 -6.23 -1.30 5.36
C GLU A 252 -6.81 -1.85 4.05
N TYR A 253 -7.57 -0.98 3.39
CA TYR A 253 -8.19 -1.18 2.10
C TYR A 253 -7.48 -0.28 1.09
N ASP A 254 -6.37 -0.77 0.55
CA ASP A 254 -5.42 -0.01 -0.25
C ASP A 254 -5.51 -0.27 -1.77
N LEU A 255 -6.38 -1.20 -2.19
CA LEU A 255 -6.51 -1.59 -3.61
C LEU A 255 -7.69 -0.93 -4.34
N PHE A 256 -8.17 0.23 -3.88
CA PHE A 256 -9.17 1.00 -4.63
C PHE A 256 -8.65 1.35 -6.03
N GLY A 257 -9.53 1.28 -7.04
CA GLY A 257 -9.17 1.43 -8.45
C GLY A 257 -8.47 0.20 -9.06
N THR A 258 -8.10 -0.80 -8.27
CA THR A 258 -7.50 -2.05 -8.78
C THR A 258 -8.60 -3.07 -9.08
N GLU A 259 -8.97 -3.15 -10.36
CA GLU A 259 -9.99 -4.06 -10.87
C GLU A 259 -9.39 -5.05 -11.88
N LEU A 260 -8.97 -6.22 -11.37
CA LEU A 260 -8.41 -7.29 -12.18
C LEU A 260 -9.47 -8.36 -12.43
N LEU A 261 -9.80 -8.62 -13.70
CA LEU A 261 -10.65 -9.77 -14.07
C LEU A 261 -9.93 -11.10 -13.87
N HIS A 262 -8.60 -11.10 -13.93
CA HIS A 262 -7.78 -12.27 -13.68
C HIS A 262 -6.66 -11.86 -12.73
N TYR A 263 -6.76 -12.27 -11.47
CA TYR A 263 -5.72 -12.01 -10.49
C TYR A 263 -4.65 -13.11 -10.54
N GLN A 264 -3.55 -12.85 -11.26
CA GLN A 264 -2.50 -13.85 -11.53
C GLN A 264 -1.89 -14.49 -10.27
N PHE A 265 -1.94 -13.80 -9.12
CA PHE A 265 -1.43 -14.31 -7.85
C PHE A 265 -2.41 -15.18 -7.07
N ASN A 266 -3.70 -15.10 -7.37
CA ASN A 266 -4.71 -15.95 -6.77
C ASN A 266 -5.87 -16.11 -7.76
N PRO A 267 -5.78 -17.08 -8.69
CA PRO A 267 -6.78 -17.25 -9.75
C PRO A 267 -8.12 -17.79 -9.24
N ASP A 268 -8.17 -18.24 -7.97
CA ASP A 268 -9.37 -18.79 -7.35
C ASP A 268 -10.31 -17.70 -6.80
N ILE A 269 -9.90 -16.43 -6.87
CA ILE A 269 -10.70 -15.30 -6.39
C ILE A 269 -10.94 -14.26 -7.48
N ASP A 270 -12.12 -13.66 -7.45
CA ASP A 270 -12.38 -12.40 -8.13
C ASP A 270 -11.93 -11.25 -7.22
N MET A 271 -11.06 -10.38 -7.73
CA MET A 271 -10.74 -9.15 -7.03
C MET A 271 -12.02 -8.34 -6.80
N PRO A 272 -12.24 -7.81 -5.58
CA PRO A 272 -13.37 -6.93 -5.36
C PRO A 272 -13.22 -5.70 -6.26
N ASP A 273 -14.33 -5.29 -6.88
CA ASP A 273 -14.46 -3.95 -7.48
C ASP A 273 -14.70 -2.91 -6.39
N ASP A 274 -14.61 -1.64 -6.75
CA ASP A 274 -14.74 -0.56 -5.77
C ASP A 274 -16.14 -0.49 -5.16
N ASN A 275 -17.18 -0.89 -5.90
CA ASN A 275 -18.53 -0.98 -5.34
C ASN A 275 -18.63 -2.06 -4.24
N LYS A 276 -17.96 -3.21 -4.42
CA LYS A 276 -17.87 -4.24 -3.38
C LYS A 276 -17.09 -3.75 -2.17
N ARG A 277 -15.97 -3.03 -2.37
CA ARG A 277 -15.22 -2.39 -1.28
C ARG A 277 -16.10 -1.41 -0.51
N ILE A 278 -16.72 -0.46 -1.21
CA ILE A 278 -17.63 0.54 -0.63
C ILE A 278 -18.78 -0.12 0.14
N ARG A 279 -19.44 -1.14 -0.42
CA ARG A 279 -20.54 -1.85 0.26
C ARG A 279 -20.08 -2.56 1.53
N ARG A 280 -18.85 -3.08 1.55
CA ARG A 280 -18.25 -3.70 2.75
C ARG A 280 -18.05 -2.65 3.86
N GLU A 281 -17.73 -1.42 3.48
CA GLU A 281 -17.48 -0.31 4.42
C GLU A 281 -18.74 0.47 4.84
N LEU A 282 -19.60 0.87 3.91
CA LEU A 282 -20.83 1.62 4.22
C LEU A 282 -21.79 0.81 5.08
N ARG A 283 -21.85 -0.52 4.89
CA ARG A 283 -22.63 -1.39 5.78
C ARG A 283 -22.07 -1.41 7.20
N ARG A 284 -20.78 -1.14 7.41
CA ARG A 284 -20.21 -1.00 8.77
C ARG A 284 -20.56 0.35 9.38
N ARG A 285 -20.39 1.45 8.63
CA ARG A 285 -20.71 2.80 9.11
C ARG A 285 -22.18 2.95 9.50
N ASN A 286 -23.10 2.51 8.65
CA ASN A 286 -24.54 2.62 8.92
C ASN A 286 -25.02 1.79 10.10
N LYS A 287 -24.40 0.65 10.40
CA LYS A 287 -24.81 -0.17 11.56
C LYS A 287 -24.24 0.37 12.87
N PHE A 288 -23.03 0.93 12.82
CA PHE A 288 -22.42 1.66 13.93
C PHE A 288 -23.21 2.93 14.30
N GLU A 289 -23.64 3.71 13.29
CA GLU A 289 -24.42 4.95 13.51
C GLU A 289 -25.85 4.69 14.01
N ASN A 290 -26.46 3.54 13.66
CA ASN A 290 -27.80 3.18 14.09
C ASN A 290 -27.84 2.47 15.46
N GLY A 291 -26.71 2.27 16.13
CA GLY A 291 -26.65 1.66 17.46
C GLY A 291 -27.12 0.20 17.51
N GLU A 292 -27.09 -0.50 16.37
CA GLU A 292 -27.54 -1.91 16.25
C GLU A 292 -26.41 -2.93 16.52
N ASP A 293 -25.24 -2.46 16.95
CA ASP A 293 -23.99 -3.21 16.90
C ASP A 293 -23.28 -3.28 18.28
N ASP A 294 -23.75 -4.18 19.16
CA ASP A 294 -22.97 -4.65 20.33
C ASP A 294 -21.84 -5.63 19.93
N GLU A 295 -21.81 -6.09 18.68
CA GLU A 295 -20.87 -7.09 18.15
C GLU A 295 -19.60 -6.48 17.50
N PHE A 296 -19.61 -5.18 17.21
CA PHE A 296 -18.55 -4.52 16.47
C PHE A 296 -17.56 -3.85 17.43
N GLY A 297 -16.65 -4.67 17.95
CA GLY A 297 -15.43 -4.17 18.59
C GLY A 297 -14.73 -3.15 17.68
N ILE A 298 -14.17 -2.10 18.27
CA ILE A 298 -13.58 -0.91 17.63
C ILE A 298 -12.51 -1.33 16.61
N SER A 299 -12.92 -1.63 15.37
CA SER A 299 -12.00 -1.89 14.28
C SER A 299 -11.65 -0.58 13.62
N LYS A 300 -10.36 -0.23 13.63
CA LYS A 300 -9.87 0.95 12.94
C LYS A 300 -9.58 0.54 11.49
N CYS A 301 -10.09 1.29 10.53
CA CYS A 301 -9.82 1.02 9.13
C CYS A 301 -9.15 2.22 8.47
N CYS A 302 -8.18 1.96 7.60
CA CYS A 302 -7.50 2.95 6.78
C CYS A 302 -7.99 2.84 5.34
N TYR A 303 -8.29 3.97 4.71
CA TYR A 303 -8.77 4.06 3.33
C TYR A 303 -8.13 5.27 2.63
N PRO A 304 -7.95 5.20 1.31
CA PRO A 304 -7.64 6.39 0.52
C PRO A 304 -8.78 7.41 0.66
N VAL A 305 -8.48 8.61 1.14
CA VAL A 305 -9.47 9.67 1.36
C VAL A 305 -9.77 10.40 0.05
N GLY A 306 -10.54 9.76 -0.84
CA GLY A 306 -11.24 10.39 -1.97
C GLY A 306 -12.70 10.73 -1.62
N PRO A 307 -13.45 11.48 -2.45
CA PRO A 307 -14.81 11.92 -2.14
C PRO A 307 -15.80 10.73 -2.17
N LEU A 308 -15.90 10.01 -1.04
CA LEU A 308 -16.98 9.04 -0.81
C LEU A 308 -18.37 9.70 -0.89
N ASP A 309 -18.45 11.01 -0.65
CA ASP A 309 -19.69 11.80 -0.74
C ASP A 309 -20.24 11.90 -2.18
N GLU A 310 -19.40 11.73 -3.22
CA GLU A 310 -19.86 11.74 -4.62
C GLU A 310 -20.38 10.37 -5.09
N CYS A 311 -19.89 9.27 -4.50
CA CYS A 311 -20.38 7.91 -4.79
C CYS A 311 -21.82 7.68 -4.31
N GLU A 312 -22.24 8.32 -3.21
CA GLU A 312 -23.65 8.28 -2.78
C GLU A 312 -24.59 8.94 -3.80
N ALA A 313 -24.14 10.02 -4.46
CA ALA A 313 -24.92 10.74 -5.46
C ALA A 313 -25.04 9.94 -6.78
N GLN A 314 -23.96 9.28 -7.23
CA GLN A 314 -23.96 8.49 -8.47
C GLN A 314 -24.84 7.23 -8.41
N SER A 315 -25.12 6.69 -7.22
CA SER A 315 -26.04 5.56 -7.07
C SER A 315 -27.52 5.90 -7.36
N ARG A 316 -27.85 7.20 -7.48
CA ARG A 316 -29.22 7.68 -7.70
C ARG A 316 -29.56 8.06 -9.14
N ASP A 317 -28.55 8.25 -10.01
CA ASP A 317 -28.74 8.70 -11.40
C ASP A 317 -28.01 7.78 -12.40
N LEU A 318 -28.43 6.51 -12.47
CA LEU A 318 -28.06 5.59 -13.56
C LEU A 318 -29.09 5.70 -14.68
N ASP A 319 -29.01 6.75 -15.49
CA ASP A 319 -29.58 6.81 -16.83
C ASP A 319 -28.94 7.97 -17.61
N ARG A 320 -27.83 7.72 -18.32
CA ARG A 320 -27.52 8.16 -19.71
C ARG A 320 -26.01 8.19 -20.04
N ASP A 321 -25.73 7.60 -21.20
CA ASP A 321 -24.63 7.80 -22.16
C ASP A 321 -23.17 7.62 -21.72
N ILE A 322 -22.61 6.49 -22.17
CA ILE A 322 -21.20 6.10 -22.12
C ILE A 322 -20.50 6.65 -23.37
N SER A 323 -19.47 7.47 -23.21
CA SER A 323 -18.42 7.67 -24.23
C SER A 323 -17.04 7.48 -23.61
N LEU A 324 -16.35 6.44 -24.05
CA LEU A 324 -15.02 6.03 -23.60
C LEU A 324 -13.95 6.73 -24.45
N ASP A 325 -13.04 7.47 -23.81
CA ASP A 325 -11.69 7.77 -24.34
C ASP A 325 -10.82 8.38 -23.22
N THR A 326 -9.90 7.60 -22.62
CA THR A 326 -8.77 8.15 -21.84
C THR A 326 -7.61 7.14 -21.77
N VAL A 327 -6.38 7.64 -21.92
CA VAL A 327 -5.09 6.93 -21.84
C VAL A 327 -4.50 7.22 -20.46
N GLY A 328 -4.14 6.20 -19.69
CA GLY A 328 -3.52 6.34 -18.37
C GLY A 328 -2.38 5.34 -18.17
N VAL A 329 -1.28 5.82 -17.58
CA VAL A 329 -0.12 5.03 -17.17
C VAL A 329 -0.52 4.20 -15.95
N TYR A 330 -0.66 2.88 -16.12
CA TYR A 330 -0.92 1.96 -15.02
C TYR A 330 0.41 1.49 -14.47
N VAL A 331 0.74 1.85 -13.23
CA VAL A 331 1.79 1.17 -12.49
C VAL A 331 1.16 0.50 -11.29
N ILE A 332 1.38 -0.81 -11.16
CA ILE A 332 0.86 -1.60 -10.06
C ILE A 332 1.67 -1.25 -8.82
N ALA A 333 1.14 -0.37 -7.98
CA ALA A 333 0.84 -0.62 -6.57
C ALA A 333 0.29 0.69 -6.00
N GLY A 334 -0.99 0.68 -5.62
CA GLY A 334 -1.70 1.78 -4.95
C GLY A 334 -1.53 3.13 -5.62
N SER A 335 -2.46 3.52 -6.50
CA SER A 335 -2.78 4.94 -6.73
C SER A 335 -4.02 5.15 -7.60
N VAL A 336 -4.90 6.00 -7.07
CA VAL A 336 -5.77 6.94 -7.77
C VAL A 336 -6.68 6.36 -8.86
N GLY A 337 -7.84 5.84 -8.42
CA GLY A 337 -9.03 5.90 -9.26
C GLY A 337 -9.54 7.33 -9.34
N MET A 338 -9.46 7.97 -10.50
CA MET A 338 -10.22 9.20 -10.79
C MET A 338 -10.84 9.19 -12.20
N ASN A 339 -12.12 9.56 -12.23
CA ASN A 339 -12.94 9.81 -13.41
C ASN A 339 -12.79 11.28 -13.89
N GLU A 340 -12.96 11.44 -15.20
CA GLU A 340 -13.23 12.68 -15.99
C GLU A 340 -12.13 13.76 -16.09
N VAL A 341 -11.63 13.95 -17.33
CA VAL A 341 -11.14 15.24 -17.83
C VAL A 341 -11.85 15.57 -19.14
N THR A 342 -12.63 16.66 -19.09
CA THR A 342 -13.31 17.33 -20.20
C THR A 342 -12.35 17.80 -21.30
N GLN A 343 -12.66 17.47 -22.56
CA GLN A 343 -12.12 18.15 -23.76
C GLN A 343 -12.46 19.65 -23.71
N ARG A 344 -11.44 20.52 -23.75
CA ARG A 344 -11.60 21.86 -24.33
C ARG A 344 -11.45 21.74 -25.84
N ARG A 345 -12.53 22.04 -26.55
CA ARG A 345 -12.58 22.24 -27.99
C ARG A 345 -11.67 23.39 -28.41
N GLU A 346 -10.88 23.18 -29.46
CA GLU A 346 -10.88 24.06 -30.64
C GLU A 346 -10.98 23.20 -31.90
#